data_AF-A0A2N2PRU7-F1
#
_entry.id   AF-A0A2N2PRU7-F1
#
_cell.length_a   1.000
_cell.length_b   1.000
_cell.length_c   1.000
_cell.angle_alpha   90.00
_cell.angle_beta   90.00
_cell.angle_gamma   90.00
#
_symmetry.space_group_name_H-M   'P 1'
#
loop_
_entity.id
_entity.type
_entity.pdbx_description
1 polymer ?
#
loop_
_entity_poly.entity_id
_entity_poly.type
_entity_poly.pdbx_seq_one_letter_code
_entity_poly.pdbx_strand_id
1 'polypeptide(L)'
;MSIQEAALYGDLVLALRDYAAGQLADAAPAPSADLPPEAALDAARARMDDFIRTWFFTPQKKLYDSAPREVIWREQVGEPNVIPREYAAEAFDDDCPICQEMRREIETAEDGVDHGHHWTYCPDSCLLDSYDPEGSDERWSEEVAQMDEGEAEQEQARLAPEYTPPPTPPPQLTPDEFLSVLRRPWLDPELHRAAQELAEHCDVPQPPGPGRARSAGSGQAPYRRITRDEALSLITGLHKQNVDVQALMAQVDAWPYRNIALDWLSDPEGNVAFICQALDQVAPGDEAELARFRHHRDFILTLARLIPAGARLWLSGWLEAVTYGAMMAPF
;
A
#
# COMPACT_ATOMS: atom_id res chain seq x y z
N MET A 1 5.48 -8.95 -1.42
CA MET A 1 5.65 -10.19 -0.64
C MET A 1 5.57 -9.81 0.83
N SER A 2 4.89 -10.58 1.68
CA SER A 2 4.84 -10.25 3.11
C SER A 2 6.19 -10.51 3.79
N ILE A 3 6.49 -9.77 4.88
CA ILE A 3 7.71 -9.96 5.69
C ILE A 3 7.86 -11.42 6.13
N GLN A 4 6.75 -12.06 6.48
CA GLN A 4 6.69 -13.45 6.93
C GLN A 4 7.05 -14.44 5.82
N GLU A 5 6.61 -14.18 4.58
CA GLU A 5 6.96 -15.03 3.43
C GLU A 5 8.45 -14.95 3.11
N ALA A 6 9.04 -13.75 3.11
CA ALA A 6 10.48 -13.62 2.84
C ALA A 6 11.36 -14.22 3.94
N ALA A 7 10.98 -14.06 5.21
CA ALA A 7 11.64 -14.73 6.32
C ALA A 7 11.61 -16.25 6.15
N LEU A 8 10.44 -16.81 5.77
CA LEU A 8 10.28 -18.23 5.51
C LEU A 8 11.16 -18.72 4.34
N TYR A 9 11.30 -17.93 3.28
CA TYR A 9 12.21 -18.25 2.18
C TYR A 9 13.68 -18.20 2.61
N GLY A 10 14.06 -17.21 3.43
CA GLY A 10 15.40 -17.16 4.03
C GLY A 10 15.71 -18.40 4.87
N ASP A 11 14.79 -18.78 5.75
CA ASP A 11 14.90 -20.00 6.58
C ASP A 11 15.00 -21.27 5.73
N LEU A 12 14.22 -21.35 4.64
CA LEU A 12 14.29 -22.47 3.71
C LEU A 12 15.66 -22.57 3.04
N VAL A 13 16.24 -21.45 2.61
CA VAL A 13 17.58 -21.42 2.00
C VAL A 13 18.63 -21.90 3.00
N LEU A 14 18.57 -21.45 4.26
CA LEU A 14 19.48 -21.89 5.32
C LEU A 14 19.32 -23.38 5.63
N ALA A 15 18.08 -23.88 5.70
CA ALA A 15 17.81 -25.30 5.91
C ALA A 15 18.37 -26.17 4.76
N LEU A 16 18.20 -25.73 3.50
CA LEU A 16 18.74 -26.40 2.33
C LEU A 16 20.27 -26.36 2.30
N ARG A 17 20.88 -25.22 2.69
CA ARG A 17 22.33 -25.08 2.84
C ARG A 17 22.87 -26.12 3.82
N ASP A 18 22.28 -26.20 5.02
CA ASP A 18 22.75 -27.11 6.06
C ASP A 18 22.57 -28.58 5.66
N TYR A 19 21.44 -28.91 5.01
CA TYR A 19 21.22 -30.24 4.46
C TYR A 19 22.25 -30.61 3.39
N ALA A 20 22.50 -29.71 2.42
CA ALA A 20 23.49 -29.93 1.37
C ALA A 20 24.92 -30.03 1.91
N ALA A 21 25.27 -29.19 2.89
CA ALA A 21 26.57 -29.25 3.56
C ALA A 21 26.79 -30.59 4.27
N GLY A 22 25.78 -31.13 4.94
CA GLY A 22 25.81 -32.47 5.53
C GLY A 22 26.09 -33.56 4.49
N GLN A 23 25.33 -33.55 3.39
CA GLN A 23 25.52 -34.50 2.29
C GLN A 23 26.92 -34.41 1.65
N LEU A 24 27.47 -33.20 1.51
CA LEU A 24 28.82 -32.96 0.98
C LEU A 24 29.90 -33.44 1.93
N ALA A 25 29.72 -33.24 3.25
CA ALA A 25 30.64 -33.73 4.26
C ALA A 25 30.66 -35.27 4.32
N ASP A 26 29.49 -35.91 4.21
CA ASP A 26 29.36 -37.38 4.18
C ASP A 26 29.94 -38.02 2.91
N ALA A 27 29.85 -37.31 1.78
CA ALA A 27 30.37 -37.76 0.49
C ALA A 27 31.88 -37.49 0.29
N ALA A 28 32.48 -36.67 1.14
CA ALA A 28 33.91 -36.39 1.07
C ALA A 28 34.71 -37.67 1.34
N PRO A 29 35.83 -37.90 0.63
CA PRO A 29 36.73 -39.01 0.97
C PRO A 29 37.12 -38.89 2.43
N ALA A 30 37.16 -40.03 3.14
CA ALA A 30 37.40 -40.08 4.57
C ALA A 30 38.49 -39.07 4.95
N PRO A 31 38.19 -38.10 5.83
CA PRO A 31 39.16 -37.07 6.17
C PRO A 31 40.47 -37.77 6.56
N SER A 32 41.60 -37.22 6.13
CA SER A 32 42.88 -37.60 6.75
C SER A 32 42.65 -37.63 8.26
N ALA A 33 43.19 -38.65 8.96
CA ALA A 33 42.88 -38.96 10.36
C ALA A 33 42.98 -37.77 11.36
N ASP A 34 43.49 -36.63 10.90
CA ASP A 34 43.72 -35.39 11.62
C ASP A 34 42.59 -34.34 11.52
N LEU A 35 41.54 -34.55 10.70
CA LEU A 35 40.42 -33.59 10.56
C LEU A 35 39.15 -34.10 11.27
N PRO A 36 38.67 -33.42 12.34
CA PRO A 36 37.44 -33.81 13.02
C PRO A 36 36.22 -33.65 12.11
N PRO A 37 35.18 -34.51 12.25
CA PRO A 37 33.98 -34.47 11.40
C PRO A 37 33.27 -33.10 11.37
N GLU A 38 33.28 -32.37 12.48
CA GLU A 38 32.71 -31.02 12.59
C GLU A 38 33.43 -30.03 11.65
N ALA A 39 34.75 -30.12 11.53
CA ALA A 39 35.52 -29.25 10.63
C ALA A 39 35.23 -29.53 9.15
N ALA A 40 34.90 -30.79 8.79
CA ALA A 40 34.48 -31.14 7.43
C ALA A 40 33.09 -30.56 7.11
N LEU A 41 32.16 -30.61 8.06
CA LEU A 41 30.84 -30.00 7.93
C LEU A 41 30.93 -28.48 7.81
N ASP A 42 31.72 -27.82 8.66
CA ASP A 42 31.89 -26.37 8.62
C ASP A 42 32.56 -25.92 7.31
N ALA A 43 33.54 -26.68 6.81
CA ALA A 43 34.12 -26.41 5.49
C ALA A 43 33.10 -26.59 4.35
N ALA A 44 32.18 -27.55 4.46
CA ALA A 44 31.10 -27.73 3.48
C ALA A 44 30.08 -26.59 3.56
N ARG A 45 29.70 -26.15 4.76
CA ARG A 45 28.84 -24.97 4.97
C ARG A 45 29.45 -23.72 4.37
N ALA A 46 30.72 -23.44 4.65
CA ALA A 46 31.42 -22.28 4.11
C ALA A 46 31.42 -22.26 2.57
N ARG A 47 31.53 -23.41 1.91
CA ARG A 47 31.41 -23.50 0.44
C ARG A 47 29.99 -23.20 -0.05
N MET A 48 28.97 -23.65 0.69
CA MET A 48 27.58 -23.34 0.36
C MET A 48 27.26 -21.86 0.60
N ASP A 49 27.77 -21.28 1.69
CA ASP A 49 27.65 -19.85 1.96
C ASP A 49 28.32 -19.01 0.87
N ASP A 50 29.52 -19.40 0.40
CA ASP A 50 30.21 -18.74 -0.71
C ASP A 50 29.44 -18.83 -2.03
N PHE A 51 28.80 -19.97 -2.29
CA PHE A 51 27.92 -20.14 -3.46
C PHE A 51 26.68 -19.22 -3.37
N ILE A 52 26.03 -19.16 -2.21
CA ILE A 52 24.87 -18.30 -1.98
C ILE A 52 25.28 -16.82 -2.12
N ARG A 53 26.40 -16.42 -1.51
CA ARG A 53 26.98 -15.08 -1.68
C ARG A 53 27.24 -14.79 -3.15
N THR A 54 27.94 -15.67 -3.86
CA THR A 54 28.21 -15.49 -5.28
C THR A 54 26.92 -15.26 -6.08
N TRP A 55 25.86 -16.01 -5.80
CA TRP A 55 24.57 -15.83 -6.47
C TRP A 55 23.97 -14.44 -6.22
N PHE A 56 23.96 -13.95 -4.98
CA PHE A 56 23.43 -12.62 -4.64
C PHE A 56 24.14 -11.48 -5.36
N PHE A 57 25.45 -11.64 -5.62
CA PHE A 57 26.29 -10.61 -6.23
C PHE A 57 26.47 -10.80 -7.74
N THR A 58 25.96 -11.89 -8.31
CA THR A 58 26.06 -12.15 -9.76
C THR A 58 24.81 -11.65 -10.47
N PRO A 59 24.93 -10.80 -11.49
CA PRO A 59 23.86 -10.43 -12.41
C PRO A 59 23.05 -11.62 -12.92
N GLN A 60 21.73 -11.51 -12.85
CA GLN A 60 20.81 -12.57 -13.30
C GLN A 60 20.02 -12.08 -14.51
N LYS A 61 20.00 -12.86 -15.59
CA LYS A 61 19.19 -12.55 -16.78
C LYS A 61 17.71 -12.33 -16.48
N LYS A 62 17.16 -13.12 -15.54
CA LYS A 62 15.76 -12.99 -15.11
C LYS A 62 15.48 -11.72 -14.31
N LEU A 63 16.52 -11.03 -13.86
CA LEU A 63 16.47 -9.74 -13.18
C LEU A 63 17.04 -8.64 -14.08
N TYR A 64 16.95 -8.83 -15.40
CA TYR A 64 17.41 -7.86 -16.41
C TYR A 64 18.89 -7.49 -16.25
N ASP A 65 19.72 -8.51 -16.01
CA ASP A 65 21.16 -8.38 -15.71
C ASP A 65 21.48 -7.54 -14.46
N SER A 66 20.53 -7.32 -13.56
CA SER A 66 20.82 -6.80 -12.22
C SER A 66 21.23 -7.93 -11.29
N ALA A 67 22.13 -7.65 -10.35
CA ALA A 67 22.41 -8.59 -9.28
C ALA A 67 21.24 -8.60 -8.28
N PRO A 68 20.86 -9.76 -7.69
CA PRO A 68 19.81 -9.81 -6.67
C PRO A 68 20.05 -8.83 -5.53
N ARG A 69 21.31 -8.60 -5.15
CA ARG A 69 21.70 -7.59 -4.16
C ARG A 69 21.24 -6.19 -4.52
N GLU A 70 21.53 -5.74 -5.74
CA GLU A 70 21.22 -4.38 -6.20
C GLU A 70 19.71 -4.13 -6.20
N VAL A 71 18.96 -5.14 -6.65
CA VAL A 71 17.49 -5.13 -6.70
C VAL A 71 16.91 -4.97 -5.30
N ILE A 72 17.38 -5.78 -4.35
CA ILE A 72 16.92 -5.77 -2.97
C ILE A 72 17.28 -4.44 -2.30
N TRP A 73 18.49 -3.94 -2.52
CA TRP A 73 18.95 -2.68 -1.91
C TRP A 73 18.11 -1.50 -2.37
N ARG A 74 17.91 -1.35 -3.69
CA ARG A 74 17.09 -0.27 -4.24
C ARG A 74 15.71 -0.23 -3.58
N GLU A 75 15.07 -1.38 -3.45
CA GLU A 75 13.74 -1.44 -2.84
C GLU A 75 13.74 -1.09 -1.36
N GLN A 76 14.74 -1.54 -0.61
CA GLN A 76 14.86 -1.22 0.81
C GLN A 76 15.06 0.28 1.05
N VAL A 77 15.74 0.98 0.14
CA VAL A 77 15.90 2.45 0.20
C VAL A 77 14.80 3.22 -0.54
N GLY A 78 13.78 2.52 -1.06
CA GLY A 78 12.65 3.12 -1.78
C GLY A 78 12.94 3.57 -3.22
N GLU A 79 14.09 3.19 -3.77
CA GLU A 79 14.42 3.39 -5.17
C GLU A 79 13.72 2.35 -6.09
N PRO A 80 13.23 2.76 -7.27
CA PRO A 80 12.56 1.86 -8.19
C PRO A 80 13.54 0.92 -8.91
N ASN A 81 13.18 -0.36 -9.04
CA ASN A 81 13.86 -1.26 -9.97
C ASN A 81 13.32 -1.08 -11.39
N VAL A 82 14.08 -0.33 -12.18
CA VAL A 82 13.79 0.00 -13.58
C VAL A 82 14.00 -1.22 -14.49
N ILE A 83 13.12 -1.39 -15.48
CA ILE A 83 13.30 -2.35 -16.58
C ILE A 83 14.11 -1.66 -17.70
N PRO A 84 15.34 -2.10 -18.01
CA PRO A 84 16.11 -1.50 -19.10
C PRO A 84 15.40 -1.66 -20.46
N ARG A 85 15.58 -0.69 -21.36
CA ARG A 85 14.85 -0.63 -22.64
C ARG A 85 15.08 -1.86 -23.52
N GLU A 86 16.29 -2.41 -23.49
CA GLU A 86 16.65 -3.63 -24.21
C GLU A 86 15.83 -4.86 -23.78
N TYR A 87 15.25 -4.85 -22.58
CA TYR A 87 14.41 -5.91 -22.04
C TYR A 87 12.91 -5.63 -22.14
N ALA A 88 12.50 -4.46 -22.65
CA ALA A 88 11.08 -4.10 -22.77
C ALA A 88 10.29 -5.08 -23.66
N ALA A 89 10.90 -5.65 -24.69
CA ALA A 89 10.24 -6.66 -25.52
C ALA A 89 10.06 -8.02 -24.81
N GLU A 90 10.90 -8.34 -23.83
CA GLU A 90 10.84 -9.60 -23.08
C GLU A 90 9.91 -9.51 -21.86
N ALA A 91 9.75 -8.30 -21.29
CA ALA A 91 8.98 -8.06 -20.09
C ALA A 91 7.45 -7.99 -20.32
N PHE A 92 7.02 -7.73 -21.56
CA PHE A 92 5.62 -7.42 -21.89
C PHE A 92 5.07 -8.35 -22.99
N ASP A 93 3.82 -8.77 -22.84
CA ASP A 93 3.13 -9.61 -23.84
C ASP A 93 2.69 -8.78 -25.05
N ASP A 94 3.11 -9.19 -26.25
CA ASP A 94 2.86 -8.49 -27.50
C ASP A 94 1.36 -8.44 -27.87
N ASP A 95 0.53 -9.36 -27.38
CA ASP A 95 -0.91 -9.41 -27.74
C ASP A 95 -1.81 -8.62 -26.76
N CYS A 96 -1.25 -8.05 -25.68
CA CYS A 96 -2.01 -7.31 -24.68
C CYS A 96 -1.91 -5.78 -24.91
N PRO A 97 -3.03 -5.06 -25.15
CA PRO A 97 -3.00 -3.60 -25.40
C PRO A 97 -2.38 -2.78 -24.26
N ILE A 98 -2.50 -3.25 -23.01
CA ILE A 98 -1.89 -2.60 -21.85
C ILE A 98 -0.38 -2.80 -21.87
N CYS A 99 0.08 -4.02 -22.14
CA CYS A 99 1.51 -4.36 -22.26
C CYS A 99 2.18 -3.59 -23.41
N GLN A 100 1.48 -3.40 -24.53
CA GLN A 100 1.97 -2.58 -25.65
C GLN A 100 2.14 -1.10 -25.27
N GLU A 101 1.23 -0.54 -24.48
CA GLU A 101 1.33 0.85 -24.04
C GLU A 101 2.45 1.02 -23.00
N MET A 102 2.57 0.11 -22.03
CA MET A 102 3.66 0.09 -21.05
C MET A 102 5.04 -0.02 -21.74
N ARG A 103 5.13 -0.88 -22.76
CA ARG A 103 6.33 -0.99 -23.60
C ARG A 103 6.64 0.31 -24.34
N ARG A 104 5.62 0.96 -24.92
CA ARG A 104 5.78 2.26 -25.58
C ARG A 104 6.29 3.32 -24.60
N GLU A 105 5.79 3.36 -23.37
CA GLU A 105 6.25 4.29 -22.33
C GLU A 105 7.74 4.08 -21.99
N ILE A 106 8.20 2.82 -21.89
CA ILE A 106 9.63 2.50 -21.67
C ILE A 106 10.49 2.89 -22.87
N GLU A 107 10.03 2.59 -24.09
CA GLU A 107 10.74 2.90 -25.34
C GLU A 107 10.85 4.40 -25.61
N THR A 108 9.87 5.19 -25.15
CA THR A 108 9.76 6.64 -25.42
C THR A 108 10.27 7.54 -24.29
N ALA A 109 10.53 7.01 -23.10
CA ALA A 109 11.11 7.78 -21.99
C ALA A 109 12.47 8.38 -22.37
N GLU A 110 12.84 9.52 -21.79
CA GLU A 110 14.13 10.16 -22.05
C GLU A 110 15.25 9.51 -21.22
N ASP A 111 14.95 9.11 -19.97
CA ASP A 111 15.80 8.30 -19.12
C ASP A 111 15.12 6.97 -18.72
N GLY A 112 15.76 6.15 -17.88
CA GLY A 112 15.21 4.88 -17.41
C GLY A 112 14.27 5.03 -16.21
N VAL A 113 14.29 6.16 -15.51
CA VAL A 113 13.53 6.36 -14.28
C VAL A 113 12.12 6.88 -14.59
N ASP A 114 11.98 7.64 -15.67
CA ASP A 114 10.77 8.37 -16.06
C ASP A 114 9.60 7.51 -16.56
N HIS A 115 9.84 6.25 -16.95
CA HIS A 115 8.75 5.43 -17.48
C HIS A 115 7.84 4.82 -16.41
N GLY A 116 8.14 4.97 -15.11
CA GLY A 116 7.25 4.56 -14.01
C GLY A 116 7.03 3.05 -13.83
N HIS A 117 7.45 2.21 -14.78
CA HIS A 117 7.41 0.75 -14.65
C HIS A 117 8.53 0.23 -13.75
N HIS A 118 8.17 -0.05 -12.49
CA HIS A 118 9.06 -0.62 -11.48
C HIS A 118 8.60 -2.02 -11.07
N TRP A 119 9.54 -2.88 -10.71
CA TRP A 119 9.23 -4.18 -10.11
C TRP A 119 9.71 -4.24 -8.65
N THR A 120 9.04 -5.05 -7.83
CA THR A 120 9.27 -5.09 -6.37
C THR A 120 9.46 -6.52 -5.86
N TYR A 121 10.39 -6.71 -4.93
CA TYR A 121 10.91 -7.97 -4.41
C TYR A 121 11.44 -7.94 -2.95
N CYS A 122 11.02 -7.06 -2.02
CA CYS A 122 11.56 -7.21 -0.66
C CYS A 122 10.77 -6.63 0.53
N PRO A 123 10.91 -7.27 1.72
CA PRO A 123 10.62 -6.69 3.03
C PRO A 123 11.87 -6.16 3.79
N ASP A 124 11.60 -5.48 4.91
CA ASP A 124 12.54 -4.71 5.77
C ASP A 124 13.74 -5.48 6.38
N SER A 125 13.75 -6.82 6.33
CA SER A 125 14.93 -7.62 6.71
C SER A 125 15.00 -8.88 5.86
N CYS A 126 16.19 -9.20 5.36
CA CYS A 126 16.34 -10.37 4.50
C CYS A 126 17.68 -11.08 4.73
N LEU A 127 17.76 -12.31 4.22
CA LEU A 127 18.95 -13.15 4.34
C LEU A 127 20.24 -12.45 3.83
N LEU A 128 20.10 -11.47 2.94
CA LEU A 128 21.21 -10.72 2.38
C LEU A 128 21.99 -9.91 3.43
N ASP A 129 21.37 -9.46 4.51
CA ASP A 129 22.06 -8.79 5.62
C ASP A 129 23.16 -9.69 6.24
N SER A 130 22.98 -11.01 6.19
CA SER A 130 23.98 -11.97 6.67
C SER A 130 25.12 -12.23 5.66
N TYR A 131 24.91 -11.93 4.38
CA TYR A 131 25.87 -12.18 3.30
C TYR A 131 26.56 -10.91 2.78
N ASP A 132 26.00 -9.73 3.07
CA ASP A 132 26.54 -8.41 2.77
C ASP A 132 26.49 -7.49 4.01
N PRO A 133 27.21 -7.83 5.09
CA PRO A 133 27.20 -7.02 6.31
C PRO A 133 27.74 -5.61 6.05
N GLU A 134 28.73 -5.46 5.18
CA GLU A 134 29.30 -4.15 4.86
C GLU A 134 28.28 -3.23 4.17
N GLY A 135 27.49 -3.74 3.23
CA GLY A 135 26.43 -2.97 2.58
C GLY A 135 25.23 -2.69 3.51
N SER A 136 24.97 -3.56 4.48
CA SER A 136 23.93 -3.34 5.50
C SER A 136 24.35 -2.25 6.48
N ASP A 137 25.62 -2.25 6.92
CA ASP A 137 26.20 -1.22 7.78
C ASP A 137 26.20 0.16 7.10
N GLU A 138 26.56 0.22 5.80
CA GLU A 138 26.49 1.45 5.01
C GLU A 138 25.07 2.01 4.96
N ARG A 139 24.07 1.18 4.64
CA ARG A 139 22.65 1.56 4.65
C ARG A 139 22.19 2.07 6.02
N TRP A 140 22.48 1.33 7.10
CA TRP A 140 22.10 1.74 8.45
C TRP A 140 22.74 3.08 8.84
N SER A 141 23.98 3.34 8.39
CA SER A 141 24.65 4.61 8.64
C SER A 141 23.94 5.79 7.94
N GLU A 142 23.42 5.58 6.73
CA GLU A 142 22.63 6.57 6.00
C GLU A 142 21.26 6.79 6.65
N GLU A 143 20.56 5.73 7.07
CA GLU A 143 19.28 5.84 7.77
C GLU A 143 19.41 6.55 9.11
N VAL A 144 20.44 6.22 9.89
CA VAL A 144 20.73 6.91 11.16
C VAL A 144 21.04 8.38 10.91
N ALA A 145 21.80 8.72 9.87
CA ALA A 145 22.05 10.12 9.52
C ALA A 145 20.77 10.87 9.13
N GLN A 146 19.87 10.24 8.36
CA GLN A 146 18.57 10.82 8.01
C GLN A 146 17.65 10.98 9.24
N MET A 147 17.68 10.01 10.16
CA MET A 147 16.95 10.10 11.43
C MET A 147 17.48 11.24 12.29
N ASP A 148 18.79 11.38 12.43
CA ASP A 148 19.43 12.46 13.18
C ASP A 148 19.12 13.84 12.58
N GLU A 149 19.09 13.95 11.25
CA GLU A 149 18.66 15.17 10.54
C GLU A 149 17.17 15.47 10.81
N GLY A 150 16.30 14.48 10.72
CA GLY A 150 14.88 14.62 11.02
C GLY A 150 14.59 14.97 12.48
N GLU A 151 15.36 14.42 13.42
CA GLU A 151 15.31 14.80 14.84
C GLU A 151 15.79 16.24 15.05
N ALA A 152 16.85 16.68 14.37
CA ALA A 152 17.33 18.06 14.43
C ALA A 152 16.32 19.07 13.86
N GLU A 153 15.60 18.70 12.79
CA GLU A 153 14.50 19.49 12.24
C GLU A 153 13.30 19.54 13.19
N GLN A 154 12.94 18.43 13.84
CA GLN A 154 11.90 18.40 14.86
C GLN A 154 12.28 19.18 16.12
N GLU A 155 13.54 19.12 16.55
CA GLU A 155 14.09 19.92 17.66
C GLU A 155 14.01 21.42 17.33
N GLN A 156 14.34 21.81 16.08
CA GLN A 156 14.12 23.18 15.60
C GLN A 156 12.65 23.58 15.54
N ALA A 157 11.75 22.67 15.14
CA ALA A 157 10.31 22.91 15.18
C ALA A 157 9.79 23.05 16.62
N ARG A 158 10.39 22.34 17.59
CA ARG A 158 10.09 22.45 19.04
C ARG A 158 10.61 23.74 19.67
N LEU A 159 11.54 24.45 19.02
CA LEU A 159 11.97 25.81 19.41
C LEU A 159 10.95 26.89 19.01
N ALA A 160 9.84 26.55 18.36
CA ALA A 160 8.67 27.42 18.32
C ALA A 160 8.28 27.82 19.76
N PRO A 161 7.93 29.09 20.02
CA PRO A 161 7.60 29.53 21.36
C PRO A 161 6.51 28.63 21.94
N GLU A 162 6.76 28.08 23.14
CA GLU A 162 5.82 27.25 23.88
C GLU A 162 4.46 27.97 23.87
N TYR A 163 3.50 27.43 23.13
CA TYR A 163 2.16 27.98 23.07
C TYR A 163 1.58 27.83 24.46
N THR A 164 1.63 28.88 25.27
CA THR A 164 0.81 29.00 26.47
C THR A 164 -0.60 29.34 26.01
N PRO A 165 -1.54 28.36 25.97
CA PRO A 165 -2.92 28.70 25.68
C PRO A 165 -3.40 29.73 26.71
N PRO A 166 -4.25 30.70 26.31
CA PRO A 166 -4.86 31.60 27.27
C PRO A 166 -5.54 30.76 28.37
N PRO A 167 -5.47 31.18 29.66
CA PRO A 167 -6.11 30.46 30.75
C PRO A 167 -7.60 30.45 30.49
N THR A 168 -8.05 29.38 29.85
CA THR A 168 -9.46 29.14 29.59
C THR A 168 -9.96 28.56 30.90
N PRO A 169 -10.85 29.25 31.64
CA PRO A 169 -11.41 28.67 32.84
C PRO A 169 -12.00 27.31 32.43
N PRO A 170 -11.58 26.20 33.07
CA PRO A 170 -12.07 24.89 32.68
C PRO A 170 -13.60 24.96 32.74
N PRO A 171 -14.32 24.48 31.71
CA PRO A 171 -15.76 24.41 31.78
C PRO A 171 -16.09 23.65 33.07
N GLN A 172 -16.95 24.24 33.91
CA GLN A 172 -17.42 23.58 35.12
C GLN A 172 -18.33 22.43 34.69
N LEU A 173 -17.70 21.32 34.30
CA LEU A 173 -18.38 20.09 33.95
C LEU A 173 -18.93 19.52 35.25
N THR A 174 -20.23 19.27 35.25
CA THR A 174 -20.87 18.49 36.30
C THR A 174 -20.29 17.07 36.31
N PRO A 175 -20.33 16.34 37.44
CA PRO A 175 -19.87 14.96 37.50
C PRO A 175 -20.52 14.04 36.45
N ASP A 176 -21.78 14.28 36.10
CA ASP A 176 -22.49 13.54 35.05
C ASP A 176 -21.97 13.86 33.66
N GLU A 177 -21.65 15.12 33.37
CA GLU A 177 -21.01 15.51 32.10
C GLU A 177 -19.61 14.93 31.99
N PHE A 178 -18.83 14.94 33.08
CA PHE A 178 -17.49 14.35 33.11
C PHE A 178 -17.53 12.83 32.89
N LEU A 179 -18.46 12.12 33.53
CA LEU A 179 -18.68 10.69 33.31
C LEU A 179 -19.18 10.40 31.89
N SER A 180 -19.97 11.29 31.29
CA SER A 180 -20.39 11.17 29.89
C SER A 180 -19.21 11.30 28.93
N VAL A 181 -18.23 12.15 29.24
CA VAL A 181 -17.01 12.33 28.44
C VAL A 181 -16.08 11.12 28.58
N LEU A 182 -15.89 10.59 29.79
CA LEU A 182 -15.09 9.38 30.04
C LEU A 182 -15.68 8.11 29.42
N ARG A 183 -17.00 8.07 29.22
CA ARG A 183 -17.69 6.95 28.56
C ARG A 183 -17.67 7.07 27.03
N ARG A 184 -17.26 8.21 26.47
CA ARG A 184 -16.98 8.29 25.04
C ARG A 184 -15.74 7.45 24.77
N PRO A 185 -15.73 6.59 23.74
CA PRO A 185 -14.50 5.96 23.29
C PRO A 185 -13.47 7.08 23.07
N TRP A 186 -12.23 6.89 23.54
CA TRP A 186 -11.16 7.85 23.31
C TRP A 186 -10.85 7.82 21.82
N LEU A 187 -11.55 8.68 21.08
CA LEU A 187 -11.47 8.79 19.63
C LEU A 187 -10.49 9.91 19.33
N ASP A 188 -9.59 9.62 18.40
CA ASP A 188 -8.73 10.62 17.78
C ASP A 188 -9.61 11.80 17.26
N PRO A 189 -9.40 13.04 17.74
CA PRO A 189 -10.16 14.20 17.28
C PRO A 189 -10.13 14.40 15.76
N GLU A 190 -9.04 14.01 15.10
CA GLU A 190 -8.91 14.11 13.64
C GLU A 190 -9.82 13.11 12.94
N LEU A 191 -9.83 11.85 13.39
CA LEU A 191 -10.74 10.83 12.86
C LEU A 191 -12.20 11.20 13.10
N HIS A 192 -12.51 11.83 14.24
CA HIS A 192 -13.87 12.27 14.52
C HIS A 192 -14.31 13.40 13.59
N ARG A 193 -13.43 14.35 13.28
CA ARG A 193 -13.72 15.42 12.30
C ARG A 193 -13.91 14.84 10.90
N ALA A 194 -12.99 13.98 10.46
CA ALA A 194 -13.09 13.30 9.17
C ALA A 194 -14.39 12.49 9.05
N ALA A 195 -14.83 11.81 10.11
CA ALA A 195 -16.11 11.12 10.13
C ALA A 195 -17.32 12.06 9.96
N GLN A 196 -17.28 13.26 10.53
CA GLN A 196 -18.34 14.25 10.37
C GLN A 196 -18.43 14.72 8.92
N GLU A 197 -17.29 15.04 8.32
CA GLU A 197 -17.19 15.46 6.91
C GLU A 197 -17.63 14.34 5.97
N LEU A 198 -17.16 13.10 6.16
CA LEU A 198 -17.61 11.95 5.36
C LEU A 198 -19.13 11.72 5.49
N ALA A 199 -19.71 11.90 6.67
CA ALA A 199 -21.16 11.76 6.86
C ALA A 199 -21.98 12.83 6.13
N GLU A 200 -21.38 13.95 5.73
CA GLU A 200 -22.03 15.00 4.95
C GLU A 200 -21.85 14.81 3.44
N HIS A 201 -20.77 14.14 3.04
CA HIS A 201 -20.36 14.02 1.64
C HIS A 201 -20.60 12.64 1.02
N CYS A 202 -20.65 11.56 1.80
CA CYS A 202 -20.65 10.19 1.28
C CYS A 202 -22.01 9.50 1.33
N ASP A 203 -22.35 8.80 0.25
CA ASP A 203 -23.55 7.98 0.13
C ASP A 203 -23.20 6.50 -0.08
N VAL A 204 -24.10 5.61 0.33
CA VAL A 204 -24.02 4.16 0.11
C VAL A 204 -25.21 3.66 -0.69
N PRO A 205 -25.06 2.59 -1.48
CA PRO A 205 -26.18 1.93 -2.13
C PRO A 205 -27.24 1.50 -1.11
N GLN A 206 -28.52 1.63 -1.47
CA GLN A 206 -29.64 1.12 -0.69
C GLN A 206 -30.11 -0.20 -1.31
N PRO A 207 -30.32 -1.26 -0.50
CA PRO A 207 -30.83 -2.50 -1.02
C PRO A 207 -32.26 -2.31 -1.56
N PRO A 208 -32.66 -3.07 -2.59
CA PRO A 208 -34.02 -3.01 -3.10
C PRO A 208 -35.00 -3.42 -1.99
N GLY A 209 -35.81 -2.46 -1.53
CA GLY A 209 -36.76 -2.70 -0.45
C GLY A 209 -37.81 -3.76 -0.79
N PRO A 210 -38.36 -4.49 0.20
CA PRO A 210 -39.41 -5.47 -0.02
C PRO A 210 -40.64 -4.79 -0.64
N GLY A 211 -40.96 -5.16 -1.89
CA GLY A 211 -42.10 -4.62 -2.63
C GLY A 211 -41.77 -3.59 -3.72
N ARG A 212 -40.51 -3.15 -3.88
CA ARG A 212 -40.09 -2.42 -5.09
C ARG A 212 -39.70 -3.42 -6.18
N ALA A 213 -40.71 -4.03 -6.80
CA ALA A 213 -40.53 -4.60 -8.12
C ALA A 213 -39.94 -3.52 -9.04
N ARG A 214 -38.88 -3.88 -9.78
CA ARG A 214 -38.17 -3.06 -10.77
C ARG A 214 -39.12 -2.11 -11.51
N SER A 215 -39.28 -0.88 -11.02
CA SER A 215 -39.92 0.17 -11.80
C SER A 215 -38.86 0.64 -12.79
N ALA A 216 -38.91 0.06 -13.98
CA ALA A 216 -38.00 0.30 -15.10
C ALA A 216 -38.15 1.71 -15.73
N GLY A 217 -38.38 2.75 -14.92
CA GLY A 217 -38.78 4.07 -15.41
C GLY A 217 -38.14 5.29 -14.75
N SER A 218 -37.40 5.15 -13.66
CA SER A 218 -36.62 6.25 -13.07
C SER A 218 -35.24 5.74 -12.66
N GLY A 219 -34.25 5.92 -13.52
CA GLY A 219 -32.88 5.40 -13.41
C GLY A 219 -32.02 6.03 -12.30
N GLN A 220 -32.56 6.19 -11.09
CA GLN A 220 -31.76 6.51 -9.91
C GLN A 220 -31.55 5.23 -9.10
N ALA A 221 -30.31 4.73 -9.09
CA ALA A 221 -29.90 3.81 -8.05
C ALA A 221 -30.17 4.50 -6.70
N PRO A 222 -30.91 3.87 -5.77
CA PRO A 222 -31.26 4.52 -4.53
C PRO A 222 -30.01 4.55 -3.65
N TYR A 223 -29.33 5.68 -3.61
CA TYR A 223 -28.26 5.95 -2.66
C TYR A 223 -28.86 6.57 -1.38
N ARG A 224 -28.27 6.26 -0.22
CA ARG A 224 -28.59 6.93 1.05
C ARG A 224 -27.33 7.53 1.66
N ARG A 225 -27.50 8.60 2.43
CA ARG A 225 -26.41 9.15 3.24
C ARG A 225 -25.97 8.12 4.30
N ILE A 226 -24.68 8.03 4.53
CA ILE A 226 -24.16 7.28 5.68
C ILE A 226 -24.45 8.02 6.98
N THR A 227 -24.67 7.28 8.05
CA THR A 227 -24.80 7.86 9.39
C THR A 227 -23.43 8.27 9.94
N ARG A 228 -23.39 9.08 11.00
CA ARG A 228 -22.13 9.43 11.67
C ARG A 228 -21.41 8.21 12.24
N ASP A 229 -22.14 7.22 12.74
CA ASP A 229 -21.55 6.00 13.29
C ASP A 229 -20.97 5.12 12.17
N GLU A 230 -21.64 5.07 11.02
CA GLU A 230 -21.10 4.43 9.82
C GLU A 230 -19.85 5.16 9.32
N ALA A 231 -19.88 6.49 9.21
CA ALA A 231 -18.71 7.28 8.81
C ALA A 231 -17.53 7.13 9.78
N LEU A 232 -17.80 7.04 11.09
CA LEU A 232 -16.78 6.81 12.10
C LEU A 232 -16.18 5.39 11.99
N SER A 233 -17.03 4.39 11.77
CA SER A 233 -16.60 3.01 11.50
C SER A 233 -15.73 2.94 10.24
N LEU A 234 -16.14 3.63 9.17
CA LEU A 234 -15.44 3.75 7.91
C LEU A 234 -14.05 4.36 8.11
N ILE A 235 -13.96 5.56 8.67
CA ILE A 235 -12.67 6.26 8.80
C ILE A 235 -11.72 5.54 9.75
N THR A 236 -12.24 4.96 10.83
CA THR A 236 -11.42 4.16 11.76
C THR A 236 -10.90 2.91 11.07
N GLY A 237 -11.72 2.27 10.25
CA GLY A 237 -11.32 1.10 9.47
C GLY A 237 -10.26 1.45 8.42
N LEU A 238 -10.46 2.52 7.64
CA LEU A 238 -9.48 3.00 6.67
C LEU A 238 -8.14 3.36 7.34
N HIS A 239 -8.18 4.08 8.46
CA HIS A 239 -6.97 4.41 9.23
C HIS A 239 -6.23 3.15 9.70
N LYS A 240 -6.94 2.13 10.19
CA LYS A 240 -6.36 0.82 10.56
C LYS A 240 -5.76 0.04 9.38
N GLN A 241 -6.19 0.35 8.16
CA GLN A 241 -5.62 -0.20 6.93
C GLN A 241 -4.48 0.68 6.37
N ASN A 242 -3.93 1.58 7.19
CA ASN A 242 -2.86 2.52 6.84
C ASN A 242 -3.22 3.49 5.70
N VAL A 243 -4.51 3.81 5.53
CA VAL A 243 -4.92 4.89 4.61
C VAL A 243 -4.59 6.23 5.26
N ASP A 244 -3.94 7.10 4.49
CA ASP A 244 -3.73 8.50 4.87
C ASP A 244 -5.08 9.23 4.87
N VAL A 245 -5.66 9.37 6.06
CA VAL A 245 -6.95 10.03 6.28
C VAL A 245 -6.89 11.50 5.91
N GLN A 246 -5.77 12.19 6.16
CA GLN A 246 -5.65 13.61 5.87
C GLN A 246 -5.63 13.85 4.35
N ALA A 247 -4.87 13.04 3.61
CA ALA A 247 -4.85 13.09 2.15
C ALA A 247 -6.22 12.73 1.55
N LEU A 248 -6.91 11.72 2.11
CA LEU A 248 -8.27 11.36 1.70
C LEU A 248 -9.24 12.53 1.88
N MET A 249 -9.25 13.16 3.07
CA MET A 249 -10.15 14.28 3.35
C MET A 249 -9.84 15.49 2.48
N ALA A 250 -8.57 15.78 2.20
CA ALA A 250 -8.20 16.84 1.27
C ALA A 250 -8.79 16.65 -0.13
N GLN A 251 -8.90 15.41 -0.61
CA GLN A 251 -9.56 15.12 -1.89
C GLN A 251 -11.08 15.25 -1.79
N VAL A 252 -11.68 14.77 -0.71
CA VAL A 252 -13.13 14.90 -0.45
C VAL A 252 -13.55 16.37 -0.41
N ASP A 253 -12.76 17.22 0.25
CA ASP A 253 -13.00 18.66 0.36
C ASP A 253 -12.80 19.40 -0.97
N ALA A 254 -11.83 18.96 -1.78
CA ALA A 254 -11.58 19.51 -3.11
C ALA A 254 -12.67 19.13 -4.14
N TRP A 255 -13.52 18.14 -3.82
CA TRP A 255 -14.55 17.65 -4.73
C TRP A 255 -15.69 18.68 -4.93
N PRO A 256 -15.90 19.20 -6.15
CA PRO A 256 -16.81 20.32 -6.37
C PRO A 256 -18.29 19.90 -6.46
N TYR A 257 -18.58 18.59 -6.49
CA TYR A 257 -19.92 18.06 -6.64
C TYR A 257 -20.47 17.56 -5.31
N ARG A 258 -21.80 17.62 -5.18
CA ARG A 258 -22.47 17.04 -4.02
C ARG A 258 -22.56 15.53 -4.21
N ASN A 259 -22.14 14.82 -3.17
CA ASN A 259 -22.27 13.37 -2.99
C ASN A 259 -21.18 12.55 -3.68
N ILE A 260 -20.45 11.79 -2.87
CA ILE A 260 -19.48 10.77 -3.28
C ILE A 260 -20.14 9.42 -3.00
N ALA A 261 -20.32 8.60 -4.03
CA ALA A 261 -20.81 7.26 -3.82
C ALA A 261 -19.65 6.36 -3.35
N LEU A 262 -19.80 5.70 -2.20
CA LEU A 262 -18.72 4.92 -1.60
C LEU A 262 -18.38 3.66 -2.40
N ASP A 263 -19.28 3.18 -3.24
CA ASP A 263 -19.01 2.06 -4.16
C ASP A 263 -17.98 2.43 -5.24
N TRP A 264 -17.79 3.72 -5.53
CA TRP A 264 -16.69 4.20 -6.37
C TRP A 264 -15.31 3.85 -5.80
N LEU A 265 -15.22 3.77 -4.46
CA LEU A 265 -13.96 3.54 -3.76
C LEU A 265 -13.68 2.05 -3.58
N SER A 266 -14.72 1.21 -3.55
CA SER A 266 -14.57 -0.24 -3.43
C SER A 266 -14.18 -0.92 -4.74
N ASP A 267 -14.65 -0.39 -5.89
CA ASP A 267 -14.35 -0.91 -7.23
C ASP A 267 -14.04 0.24 -8.21
N PRO A 268 -12.90 0.93 -8.05
CA PRO A 268 -12.59 2.10 -8.86
C PRO A 268 -12.39 1.73 -10.34
N GLU A 269 -11.84 0.56 -10.65
CA GLU A 269 -11.62 0.10 -12.03
C GLU A 269 -12.95 -0.12 -12.76
N GLY A 270 -13.91 -0.81 -12.13
CA GLY A 270 -15.25 -1.00 -12.69
C GLY A 270 -15.97 0.33 -12.91
N ASN A 271 -15.92 1.23 -11.93
CA ASN A 271 -16.56 2.54 -12.02
C ASN A 271 -15.93 3.45 -13.09
N VAL A 272 -14.60 3.45 -13.22
CA VAL A 272 -13.90 4.18 -14.30
C VAL A 272 -14.27 3.62 -15.66
N ALA A 273 -14.36 2.30 -15.82
CA ALA A 273 -14.80 1.69 -17.08
C ALA A 273 -16.22 2.14 -17.47
N PHE A 274 -17.15 2.20 -16.50
CA PHE A 274 -18.49 2.74 -16.74
C PHE A 274 -18.47 4.23 -17.14
N ILE A 275 -17.63 5.04 -16.50
CA ILE A 275 -17.48 6.47 -16.86
C ILE A 275 -16.91 6.63 -18.27
N CYS A 276 -15.93 5.83 -18.66
CA CYS A 276 -15.39 5.84 -20.02
C CYS A 276 -16.46 5.46 -21.06
N GLN A 277 -17.25 4.42 -20.79
CA GLN A 277 -18.38 4.05 -21.65
C GLN A 277 -19.47 5.14 -21.73
N ALA A 278 -19.69 5.87 -20.63
CA ALA A 278 -20.61 7.00 -20.59
C ALA A 278 -20.07 8.20 -21.38
N LEU A 279 -18.76 8.48 -21.28
CA LEU A 279 -18.07 9.52 -22.05
C LEU A 279 -18.22 9.32 -23.56
N ASP A 280 -18.14 8.08 -24.05
CA ASP A 280 -18.32 7.74 -25.46
C ASP A 280 -19.75 8.01 -25.98
N GLN A 281 -20.71 8.13 -25.07
CA GLN A 281 -22.13 8.39 -25.38
C GLN A 281 -22.51 9.86 -25.26
N VAL A 282 -21.64 10.72 -24.71
CA VAL A 282 -21.90 12.17 -24.60
C VAL A 282 -21.84 12.80 -26.00
N ALA A 283 -22.83 13.65 -26.30
CA ALA A 283 -22.91 14.29 -27.61
C ALA A 283 -21.69 15.20 -27.87
N PRO A 284 -21.07 15.16 -29.07
CA PRO A 284 -19.96 16.03 -29.43
C PRO A 284 -20.45 17.48 -29.50
N GLY A 285 -20.27 18.23 -28.40
CA GLY A 285 -20.77 19.58 -28.22
C GLY A 285 -21.13 19.94 -26.78
N ASP A 286 -21.31 18.96 -25.89
CA ASP A 286 -21.53 19.20 -24.46
C ASP A 286 -20.21 19.14 -23.67
N GLU A 287 -19.38 20.17 -23.83
CA GLU A 287 -18.08 20.29 -23.16
C GLU A 287 -18.20 20.32 -21.62
N ALA A 288 -19.32 20.82 -21.09
CA ALA A 288 -19.56 20.89 -19.65
C ALA A 288 -19.83 19.49 -19.07
N GLU A 289 -20.60 18.67 -19.79
CA GLU A 289 -20.85 17.28 -19.42
C GLU A 289 -19.58 16.42 -19.57
N LEU A 290 -18.81 16.60 -20.65
CA LEU A 290 -17.52 15.95 -20.83
C LEU A 290 -16.53 16.30 -19.70
N ALA A 291 -16.43 17.57 -19.32
CA ALA A 291 -15.59 18.00 -18.20
C ALA A 291 -16.04 17.39 -16.87
N ARG A 292 -17.37 17.30 -16.63
CA ARG A 292 -17.92 16.66 -15.43
C ARG A 292 -17.51 15.19 -15.35
N PHE A 293 -17.67 14.42 -16.42
CA PHE A 293 -17.30 13.01 -16.43
C PHE A 293 -15.78 12.80 -16.29
N ARG A 294 -14.95 13.66 -16.91
CA ARG A 294 -13.49 13.65 -16.70
C ARG A 294 -13.13 13.90 -15.24
N HIS A 295 -13.74 14.90 -14.58
CA HIS A 295 -13.53 15.13 -13.16
C HIS A 295 -13.91 13.91 -12.30
N HIS A 296 -15.02 13.23 -12.61
CA HIS A 296 -15.41 12.00 -11.89
C HIS A 296 -14.39 10.88 -12.07
N ARG A 297 -13.93 10.66 -13.30
CA ARG A 297 -12.88 9.67 -13.59
C ARG A 297 -11.60 9.97 -12.81
N ASP A 298 -11.11 11.21 -12.90
CA ASP A 298 -9.83 11.60 -12.32
C ASP A 298 -9.89 11.59 -10.78
N PHE A 299 -11.05 11.94 -10.20
CA PHE A 299 -11.30 11.82 -8.77
C PHE A 299 -11.26 10.37 -8.29
N ILE A 300 -11.96 9.45 -8.97
CA ILE A 300 -11.95 8.02 -8.63
C ILE A 300 -10.53 7.45 -8.72
N LEU A 301 -9.78 7.78 -9.77
CA LEU A 301 -8.39 7.35 -9.93
C LEU A 301 -7.47 7.91 -8.83
N THR A 302 -7.69 9.16 -8.42
CA THR A 302 -6.92 9.78 -7.33
C THR A 302 -7.20 9.08 -6.01
N LEU A 303 -8.47 8.82 -5.69
CA LEU A 303 -8.84 8.09 -4.48
C LEU A 303 -8.36 6.63 -4.49
N ALA A 304 -8.36 5.97 -5.65
CA ALA A 304 -7.84 4.61 -5.81
C ALA A 304 -6.33 4.50 -5.52
N ARG A 305 -5.57 5.58 -5.70
CA ARG A 305 -4.15 5.65 -5.32
C ARG A 305 -3.96 5.85 -3.82
N LEU A 306 -4.87 6.59 -3.19
CA LEU A 306 -4.84 6.84 -1.74
C LEU A 306 -5.34 5.65 -0.91
N ILE A 307 -6.19 4.79 -1.49
CA ILE A 307 -6.77 3.62 -0.81
C ILE A 307 -6.14 2.34 -1.37
N PRO A 308 -5.17 1.72 -0.68
CA PRO A 308 -4.50 0.51 -1.14
C PRO A 308 -5.49 -0.63 -1.41
N ALA A 309 -5.12 -1.58 -2.28
CA ALA A 309 -5.99 -2.70 -2.67
C ALA A 309 -6.51 -3.51 -1.47
N GLY A 310 -5.69 -3.70 -0.42
CA GLY A 310 -6.13 -4.36 0.83
C GLY A 310 -7.22 -3.59 1.57
N ALA A 311 -7.10 -2.26 1.63
CA ALA A 311 -8.10 -1.38 2.22
C ALA A 311 -9.39 -1.35 1.38
N ARG A 312 -9.29 -1.46 0.04
CA ARG A 312 -10.45 -1.57 -0.86
C ARG A 312 -11.23 -2.87 -0.64
N LEU A 313 -10.54 -4.00 -0.46
CA LEU A 313 -11.22 -5.27 -0.14
C LEU A 313 -11.98 -5.19 1.18
N TRP A 314 -11.37 -4.59 2.20
CA TRP A 314 -12.04 -4.31 3.47
C TRP A 314 -13.24 -3.39 3.28
N LEU A 315 -13.09 -2.31 2.50
CA LEU A 315 -14.14 -1.35 2.20
C LEU A 315 -15.33 -2.01 1.48
N SER A 316 -15.09 -2.93 0.54
CA SER A 316 -16.13 -3.72 -0.10
C SER A 316 -16.94 -4.53 0.92
N GLY A 317 -16.26 -5.24 1.83
CA GLY A 317 -16.92 -6.00 2.90
C GLY A 317 -17.69 -5.10 3.88
N TRP A 318 -17.13 -3.93 4.21
CA TRP A 318 -17.80 -2.92 5.02
C TRP A 318 -19.06 -2.37 4.32
N LEU A 319 -18.96 -2.07 3.02
CA LEU A 319 -20.04 -1.55 2.21
C LEU A 319 -21.19 -2.57 2.10
N GLU A 320 -20.87 -3.86 1.90
CA GLU A 320 -21.87 -4.93 1.94
C GLU A 320 -22.56 -5.00 3.31
N ALA A 321 -21.80 -4.93 4.41
CA ALA A 321 -22.33 -4.96 5.76
C ALA A 321 -23.28 -3.78 6.04
N VAL A 322 -22.94 -2.58 5.59
CA VAL A 322 -23.73 -1.36 5.77
C VAL A 322 -24.93 -1.29 4.84
N THR A 323 -24.78 -1.80 3.61
CA THR A 323 -25.86 -1.86 2.61
C THR A 323 -26.92 -2.89 3.03
N TYR A 324 -26.50 -4.09 3.45
CA TYR A 324 -27.41 -5.20 3.74
C TYR A 324 -27.75 -5.37 5.23
N GLY A 325 -27.25 -4.50 6.11
CA GLY A 325 -27.74 -4.35 7.48
C GLY A 325 -27.11 -5.29 8.52
N ALA A 326 -25.84 -5.67 8.37
CA ALA A 326 -25.12 -6.43 9.40
C ALA A 326 -24.77 -5.61 10.65
N MET A 327 -24.92 -4.27 10.62
CA MET A 327 -24.70 -3.38 11.78
C MET A 327 -25.98 -2.94 12.52
N MET A 328 -27.10 -3.66 12.36
CA MET A 328 -28.28 -3.49 13.24
C MET A 328 -28.31 -4.56 14.34
N ALA A 329 -27.31 -4.57 15.22
CA ALA A 329 -27.41 -5.18 16.53
C ALA A 329 -27.14 -4.10 17.59
N PRO A 330 -28.15 -3.61 18.32
CA PRO A 330 -27.93 -2.72 19.45
C PRO A 330 -27.27 -3.53 20.58
N PHE A 331 -26.10 -3.07 21.04
CA PHE A 331 -25.58 -3.42 22.37
C PHE A 331 -26.15 -2.47 23.42
#